data_AF-A0A0T6BV73-F1
#
_entry.id   AF-A0A0T6BV73-F1
#
_cell.length_a   1.000
_cell.length_b   1.000
_cell.length_c   1.000
_cell.angle_alpha   90.00
_cell.angle_beta   90.00
_cell.angle_gamma   90.00
#
_symmetry.space_group_name_H-M   'P 1'
#
loop_
_entity.id
_entity.type
_entity.pdbx_description
1 polymer ?
#
loop_
_entity_poly.entity_id
_entity_poly.type
_entity_poly.pdbx_seq_one_letter_code
_entity_poly.pdbx_strand_id
1 'polypeptide(L)' 'MAVKPSEQDEEVKHMIMDEIMNFLRQNTPPGAEVLMMADVPSIPFYQKFGFQYTYPKSISLSKTI' A
#
# COMPACT_ATOMS: atom_id res chain seq x y z
N MET A 1 -4.12 5.39 -1.77
CA MET A 1 -3.38 6.57 -2.25
C MET A 1 -4.30 7.39 -3.13
N ALA A 2 -4.39 8.71 -2.90
CA ALA A 2 -5.19 9.59 -3.74
C ALA A 2 -4.25 10.40 -4.64
N VAL A 3 -4.42 10.24 -5.95
CA VAL A 3 -3.77 11.07 -6.98
C VAL A 3 -4.91 11.75 -7.75
N LYS A 4 -4.72 13.00 -8.20
CA LYS A 4 -5.76 13.69 -8.99
C LYS A 4 -6.15 12.81 -10.18
N PRO A 5 -7.44 12.73 -10.56
CA PRO A 5 -7.87 11.89 -11.68
C PRO A 5 -7.11 12.15 -12.99
N SER A 6 -6.73 13.41 -13.24
CA SER A 6 -5.93 13.84 -14.41
C SER A 6 -4.45 13.44 -14.34
N GLU A 7 -3.97 13.00 -13.17
CA GLU A 7 -2.58 12.63 -12.88
C GLU A 7 -2.49 11.17 -12.41
N GLN A 8 -3.56 10.36 -12.61
CA GLN A 8 -3.59 8.92 -12.28
C GLN A 8 -2.70 8.07 -13.20
N ASP A 9 -1.60 8.63 -13.69
CA ASP A 9 -0.56 7.88 -14.37
C ASP A 9 -0.01 6.83 -13.39
N GLU A 10 0.11 5.61 -13.89
CA GLU A 10 0.71 4.51 -13.15
C GLU A 10 2.14 4.86 -12.73
N GLU A 11 2.90 5.62 -13.53
CA GLU A 11 4.27 6.01 -13.20
C GLU A 11 4.34 6.89 -11.94
N VAL A 12 3.40 7.83 -11.79
CA VAL A 12 3.33 8.71 -10.61
C VAL A 12 3.02 7.89 -9.35
N LYS A 13 2.08 6.94 -9.43
CA LYS A 13 1.78 6.04 -8.30
C LYS A 13 2.98 5.20 -7.91
N HIS A 14 3.71 4.65 -8.89
CA HIS A 14 4.93 3.88 -8.62
C HIS A 14 5.98 4.75 -7.93
N MET A 15 6.24 5.96 -8.46
CA MET A 15 7.19 6.90 -7.86
C MET A 15 6.87 7.23 -6.40
N ILE A 16 5.60 7.50 -6.09
CA ILE A 16 5.18 7.79 -4.71
C ILE A 16 5.40 6.57 -3.82
N MET A 17 5.03 5.36 -4.28
CA MET A 17 5.23 4.15 -3.49
C MET A 17 6.71 3.84 -3.27
N ASP A 18 7.56 4.03 -4.28
CA ASP A 18 9.00 3.85 -4.14
C ASP A 18 9.58 4.78 -3.07
N GLU A 19 9.19 6.05 -3.08
CA GLU A 19 9.64 7.03 -2.08
C GLU A 19 9.17 6.66 -0.66
N ILE A 20 7.90 6.27 -0.50
CA ILE A 20 7.36 5.82 0.80
C ILE A 20 8.13 4.59 1.29
N MET A 21 8.34 3.58 0.44
CA MET A 21 9.02 2.36 0.84
C MET A 21 10.50 2.59 1.13
N ASN A 22 11.17 3.47 0.37
CA ASN A 22 12.55 3.90 0.64
C ASN A 22 12.64 4.59 2.01
N PHE A 23 11.76 5.54 2.27
CA PHE A 23 11.72 6.25 3.54
C PHE A 23 11.51 5.29 4.70
N LEU A 24 10.54 4.37 4.63
CA LEU A 24 10.28 3.41 5.70
C LEU A 24 11.48 2.48 5.94
N ARG A 25 12.13 1.97 4.88
CA ARG A 25 13.33 1.14 5.03
C ARG A 25 14.47 1.84 5.78
N GLN A 26 14.64 3.14 5.58
CA GLN A 26 15.71 3.91 6.22
C GLN A 26 15.37 4.36 7.63
N ASN A 27 14.07 4.52 7.94
CA ASN A 27 13.61 5.20 9.16
C ASN A 27 12.83 4.31 10.13
N THR A 28 12.69 3.02 9.86
CA THR A 28 11.97 2.08 10.76
C THR A 28 12.89 0.99 11.32
N PRO A 29 12.63 0.53 12.55
CA PRO A 29 13.40 -0.56 13.13
C PRO A 29 13.15 -1.87 12.37
N PRO A 30 14.12 -2.81 12.36
CA PRO A 30 13.91 -4.14 11.80
C PRO A 30 12.68 -4.81 12.40
N GLY A 31 11.82 -5.36 11.56
CA GLY A 31 10.57 -6.02 11.98
C GLY A 31 9.36 -5.09 12.13
N ALA A 32 9.47 -3.80 11.82
CA ALA A 32 8.30 -2.94 11.70
C ALA A 32 7.33 -3.48 10.62
N GLU A 33 6.03 -3.49 10.92
CA GLU A 33 4.98 -3.97 10.02
C GLU A 33 4.19 -2.79 9.42
N VAL A 34 3.86 -2.89 8.13
CA VAL A 34 3.03 -1.92 7.41
C VAL A 34 1.74 -2.59 6.98
N LEU A 35 0.60 -2.11 7.49
CA LEU A 35 -0.72 -2.57 7.07
C LEU A 35 -1.31 -1.63 6.02
N MET A 36 -1.88 -2.20 4.98
CA MET A 36 -2.55 -1.44 3.92
C MET A 36 -3.97 -1.95 3.70
N MET A 37 -4.93 -1.03 3.71
CA MET A 37 -6.28 -1.25 3.23
C MET A 37 -6.35 -0.77 1.79
N ALA A 38 -6.68 -1.67 0.86
CA ALA A 38 -6.74 -1.39 -0.56
C ALA A 38 -8.03 -1.93 -1.16
N ASP A 39 -8.54 -1.21 -2.16
CA ASP A 39 -9.61 -1.74 -3.00
C ASP A 39 -9.10 -2.95 -3.78
N VAL A 40 -9.96 -3.95 -3.98
CA VAL A 40 -9.61 -5.21 -4.64
C VAL A 40 -8.88 -5.02 -5.98
N PRO A 41 -9.29 -4.10 -6.87
CA PRO A 41 -8.60 -3.89 -8.14
C PRO A 41 -7.17 -3.36 -8.02
N SER A 42 -6.82 -2.70 -6.91
CA SER A 42 -5.49 -2.12 -6.69
C SER A 42 -4.50 -3.10 -6.04
N ILE A 43 -4.96 -4.28 -5.59
CA ILE A 43 -4.10 -5.26 -4.93
C ILE A 43 -2.87 -5.65 -5.78
N PRO A 44 -3.00 -5.94 -7.09
CA PRO A 44 -1.84 -6.33 -7.89
C PRO A 44 -0.75 -5.26 -7.96
N PHE A 45 -1.12 -3.98 -7.88
CA PHE A 45 -0.16 -2.87 -7.83
C PHE A 45 0.66 -2.91 -6.53
N TYR A 46 0.02 -3.06 -5.37
CA TYR A 46 0.73 -3.09 -4.09
C TYR A 46 1.54 -4.37 -3.88
N GLN A 47 1.15 -5.49 -4.49
CA GLN A 47 1.94 -6.72 -4.48
C GLN A 47 3.33 -6.53 -5.12
N LYS A 48 3.49 -5.60 -6.08
CA LYS A 48 4.81 -5.25 -6.64
C LYS A 48 5.78 -4.69 -5.60
N PHE A 49 5.26 -4.12 -4.50
CA PHE A 49 6.02 -3.57 -3.39
C PHE A 49 6.18 -4.55 -2.22
N GLY A 50 5.83 -5.83 -2.41
CA GLY A 50 5.99 -6.88 -1.40
C GLY A 50 4.86 -7.00 -0.39
N PHE A 51 3.77 -6.26 -0.55
CA PHE A 51 2.58 -6.44 0.28
C PHE A 51 1.95 -7.81 0.01
N GLN A 52 1.49 -8.46 1.08
CA GLN A 52 0.82 -9.76 1.04
C GLN A 52 -0.55 -9.66 1.70
N TYR A 53 -1.43 -10.61 1.38
CA TYR A 53 -2.68 -10.77 2.12
C TYR A 53 -2.38 -11.05 3.59
N THR A 54 -3.12 -10.39 4.47
CA THR A 54 -3.07 -10.66 5.91
C THR A 54 -3.87 -11.93 6.28
N TYR A 55 -4.82 -12.34 5.44
CA TYR A 55 -5.63 -13.55 5.61
C TYR A 55 -4.78 -14.83 5.46
N PRO A 56 -5.01 -15.90 6.25
CA PRO A 56 -6.06 -16.05 7.27
C PRO A 56 -5.69 -15.51 8.65
N LYS A 57 -4.48 -14.97 8.84
CA LYS A 57 -3.98 -14.57 10.16
C LYS A 57 -4.69 -13.32 10.71
N SER A 58 -5.05 -12.37 9.85
CA SER A 58 -5.84 -11.18 10.19
C SER A 58 -6.59 -10.63 8.98
N ILE A 59 -7.72 -9.95 9.20
CA ILE A 59 -8.54 -9.32 8.13
C ILE A 59 -9.11 -7.99 8.62
N SER A 60 -9.21 -7.01 7.73
CA SER A 60 -9.84 -5.72 8.01
C SER A 60 -11.36 -5.80 7.91
N LEU A 61 -12.07 -5.09 8.78
CA LEU A 61 -13.54 -5.00 8.80
C LEU A 61 -13.98 -3.53 8.70
N SER A 62 -15.18 -3.27 8.17
CA SER A 62 -15.79 -1.94 8.11
C SER A 62 -17.26 -1.98 8.50
N LYS A 63 -17.80 -0.86 9.02
CA LYS A 63 -19.22 -0.68 9.33
C LYS A 63 -19.63 0.77 9.11
N THR A 64 -20.74 0.99 8.41
CA THR A 64 -21.45 2.28 8.38
C THR A 64 -22.59 2.22 9.39
N ILE A 65 -22.81 3.29 10.15
CA ILE A 65 -23.94 3.43 11.10
C ILE A 65 -25.09 4.16 10.41
#